data_AF-A0A3B9YVG8-F1
#
_entry.id   AF-A0A3B9YVG8-F1
#
_cell.length_a   1.000
_cell.length_b   1.000
_cell.length_c   1.000
_cell.angle_alpha   90.00
_cell.angle_beta   90.00
_cell.angle_gamma   90.00
#
_symmetry.space_group_name_H-M   'P 1'
#
loop_
_entity.id
_entity.type
_entity.pdbx_description
1 polymer ?
#
loop_
_entity_poly.entity_id
_entity_poly.type
_entity_poly.pdbx_seq_one_letter_code
_entity_poly.pdbx_strand_id
1 'polypeptide(L)'
;DIRLPCGAKVVRFDPHGKRMSAIAVPVPHVTSCAFGGPNLDRLYITSASVGLTAAEKAQAPLSGAVFACTPGVKGLPAFAYAG
;
A
#
# COMPACT_ATOMS: atom_id res chain seq x y z
N ASP A 1 -9.84 14.37 12.61
CA ASP A 1 -9.15 13.07 12.67
C ASP A 1 -9.90 12.09 11.75
N ILE A 2 -9.42 11.91 10.51
CA ILE A 2 -10.12 11.06 9.52
C ILE A 2 -9.77 9.60 9.87
N ARG A 3 -10.74 8.92 10.46
CA ARG A 3 -10.65 7.50 10.77
C ARG A 3 -10.77 6.71 9.47
N LEU A 4 -9.62 6.39 8.87
CA LEU A 4 -9.56 5.55 7.68
C LEU A 4 -10.02 4.12 8.02
N PRO A 5 -10.84 3.48 7.17
CA PRO A 5 -11.21 2.07 7.36
C PRO A 5 -9.97 1.17 7.44
N CYS A 6 -10.10 0.03 8.10
CA CYS A 6 -8.95 -0.82 8.47
C CYS A 6 -8.03 -1.21 7.29
N GLY A 7 -8.53 -1.21 6.04
CA GLY A 7 -7.81 -1.57 4.81
C GLY A 7 -7.19 -0.41 4.01
N ALA A 8 -7.28 0.86 4.43
CA ALA A 8 -6.86 2.01 3.63
C ALA A 8 -5.41 2.50 3.91
N LYS A 9 -4.50 1.57 4.24
CA LYS A 9 -3.13 1.91 4.65
C LYS A 9 -2.15 0.75 4.51
N VAL A 10 -0.87 1.09 4.40
CA VAL A 10 0.26 0.17 4.63
C VAL A 10 0.88 0.49 5.98
N VAL A 11 1.17 -0.52 6.79
CA VAL A 11 1.69 -0.35 8.15
C VAL A 11 3.05 -1.02 8.27
N ARG A 12 4.02 -0.30 8.84
CA ARG A 12 5.34 -0.83 9.17
C ARG A 12 5.38 -1.25 10.63
N PHE A 13 5.80 -2.48 10.87
CA PHE A 13 6.08 -3.01 12.19
C PHE A 13 7.57 -3.25 12.37
N ASP A 14 8.04 -3.21 13.61
CA ASP A 14 9.36 -3.73 13.96
C ASP A 14 9.32 -5.27 14.07
N PRO A 15 10.49 -5.95 14.20
CA PRO A 15 10.54 -7.40 14.33
C PRO A 15 9.83 -7.97 15.56
N HIS A 16 9.49 -7.14 16.55
CA HIS A 16 8.77 -7.53 17.76
C HIS A 16 7.26 -7.24 17.65
N GLY A 17 6.78 -6.80 16.48
CA GLY A 17 5.36 -6.53 16.22
C GLY A 17 4.89 -5.14 16.68
N LYS A 18 5.79 -4.25 17.10
CA LYS A 18 5.41 -2.87 17.44
C LYS A 18 5.22 -2.06 16.17
N ARG A 19 4.08 -1.37 16.07
CA ARG A 19 3.81 -0.44 14.96
C ARG A 19 4.79 0.73 14.99
N MET A 20 5.55 0.91 13.93
CA MET A 20 6.50 2.01 13.77
C MET A 20 5.89 3.19 13.03
N SER A 21 5.22 2.93 11.91
CA SER A 21 4.62 3.97 11.06
C SER A 21 3.48 3.41 10.20
N ALA A 22 2.72 4.30 9.56
CA ALA A 22 1.70 3.95 8.59
C ALA A 22 1.67 4.95 7.44
N ILE A 23 1.39 4.46 6.24
CA ILE A 23 1.16 5.24 5.03
C ILE A 23 -0.32 5.12 4.69
N ALA A 24 -1.04 6.24 4.78
CA ALA A 24 -2.44 6.31 4.35
C ALA A 24 -2.53 6.28 2.82
N VAL A 25 -3.53 5.57 2.29
CA VAL A 25 -3.83 5.50 0.87
C VAL A 25 -5.30 5.92 0.69
N PRO A 26 -5.64 6.78 -0.29
CA PRO A 26 -6.98 7.34 -0.42
C PRO A 26 -7.98 6.37 -1.08
N VAL A 27 -7.93 5.08 -0.69
CA VAL A 27 -8.79 4.01 -1.20
C VAL A 27 -9.12 3.04 -0.07
N PRO A 28 -10.33 2.44 -0.05
CA PRO A 28 -10.76 1.57 1.04
C PRO A 28 -9.99 0.24 1.09
N HIS A 29 -9.57 -0.29 -0.07
CA HIS A 29 -9.03 -1.64 -0.21
C HIS A 29 -7.58 -1.61 -0.74
N VAL A 30 -6.60 -1.40 0.13
CA VAL A 30 -5.19 -1.72 -0.17
C VAL A 30 -5.00 -3.23 -0.17
N THR A 31 -4.28 -3.76 -1.17
CA THR A 31 -4.09 -5.21 -1.32
C THR A 31 -2.68 -5.68 -1.02
N SER A 32 -1.65 -4.98 -1.50
CA SER A 32 -0.25 -5.37 -1.32
C SER A 32 0.70 -4.20 -1.53
N CYS A 33 1.98 -4.40 -1.20
CA CYS A 33 3.04 -3.44 -1.48
C CYS A 33 4.38 -4.13 -1.77
N ALA A 34 5.22 -3.48 -2.58
CA ALA A 34 6.57 -3.95 -2.89
C ALA A 34 7.53 -2.75 -3.06
N PHE A 35 8.79 -2.95 -2.69
CA PHE A 35 9.83 -1.97 -2.97
C PHE A 35 10.29 -2.09 -4.43
N GLY A 36 10.62 -0.95 -5.03
CA GLY A 36 11.14 -0.86 -6.39
C GLY A 36 11.84 0.45 -6.67
N GLY A 37 11.99 0.79 -7.95
CA GLY A 37 12.83 1.88 -8.43
C GLY A 37 14.34 1.53 -8.40
N PRO A 38 15.20 2.33 -9.06
CA PRO A 38 16.62 1.99 -9.22
C PRO A 38 17.39 1.83 -7.90
N ASN A 39 16.93 2.50 -6.84
CA ASN A 39 17.57 2.52 -5.52
C ASN A 39 16.83 1.69 -4.46
N LEU A 40 15.75 0.98 -4.85
CA LEU A 40 14.84 0.26 -3.94
C LEU A 40 14.26 1.15 -2.81
N ASP A 41 14.08 2.43 -3.09
CA ASP A 41 13.60 3.46 -2.16
C ASP A 41 12.16 3.93 -2.49
N ARG A 42 11.50 3.31 -3.46
CA ARG A 42 10.09 3.54 -3.79
C ARG A 42 9.25 2.37 -3.30
N LEU A 43 8.17 2.66 -2.58
CA LEU A 43 7.17 1.68 -2.19
C LEU A 43 5.98 1.79 -3.15
N TYR A 44 5.77 0.76 -3.96
CA TYR A 44 4.58 0.60 -4.79
C TYR A 44 3.48 -0.08 -3.97
N ILE A 45 2.25 0.40 -4.10
CA ILE A 45 1.11 -0.07 -3.33
C ILE A 45 -0.04 -0.36 -4.30
N THR A 46 -0.54 -1.59 -4.30
CA THR A 46 -1.69 -2.00 -5.12
C THR A 46 -2.98 -1.86 -4.33
N SER A 47 -4.08 -1.60 -5.04
CA SER A 47 -5.42 -1.52 -4.45
C SER A 47 -6.44 -2.28 -5.31
N ALA A 48 -7.63 -2.50 -4.77
CA ALA A 48 -8.74 -3.15 -5.47
C ALA A 48 -9.99 -2.27 -5.52
N SER A 49 -10.73 -2.37 -6.61
CA SER A 49 -12.09 -1.81 -6.76
C SER A 49 -13.18 -2.89 -6.70
N VAL A 50 -12.79 -4.16 -6.65
CA VAL A 50 -13.68 -5.31 -6.48
C VAL A 50 -14.42 -5.16 -5.15
N GLY A 51 -15.73 -5.45 -5.17
CA GLY A 51 -16.60 -5.36 -4.01
C GLY A 51 -17.13 -3.95 -3.69
N LEU A 52 -16.65 -2.90 -4.35
CA LEU A 52 -17.18 -1.54 -4.14
C LEU A 52 -18.46 -1.29 -4.95
N THR A 53 -19.44 -0.69 -4.29
CA THR A 53 -20.65 -0.14 -4.91
C THR A 53 -20.33 1.04 -5.82
N ALA A 54 -21.28 1.44 -6.67
CA ALA A 54 -21.12 2.63 -7.51
C ALA A 54 -20.90 3.90 -6.68
N ALA A 55 -21.59 4.04 -5.54
CA ALA A 55 -21.44 5.16 -4.63
C ALA A 55 -20.04 5.20 -3.99
N GLU A 56 -19.53 4.07 -3.53
CA GLU A 56 -18.18 3.99 -2.96
C GLU A 56 -17.09 4.23 -4.00
N LYS A 57 -17.27 3.75 -5.24
CA LYS A 57 -16.36 4.06 -6.35
C LYS A 57 -16.35 5.56 -6.67
N ALA A 58 -17.50 6.23 -6.60
CA ALA A 58 -17.57 7.69 -6.78
C ALA A 58 -16.85 8.45 -5.66
N GLN A 59 -16.88 7.93 -4.42
CA GLN A 59 -16.16 8.52 -3.28
C GLN A 59 -14.65 8.22 -3.29
N ALA A 60 -14.23 7.07 -3.82
CA ALA A 60 -12.85 6.64 -3.91
C ALA A 60 -12.50 6.25 -5.37
N PRO A 61 -12.43 7.23 -6.29
CA PRO A 61 -12.29 6.98 -7.73
C PRO A 61 -10.95 6.32 -8.12
N LEU A 62 -9.94 6.39 -7.25
CA LEU A 62 -8.64 5.74 -7.48
C LEU A 62 -8.60 4.28 -7.01
N SER A 63 -9.71 3.71 -6.53
CA SER A 63 -9.77 2.30 -6.14
C SER A 63 -9.42 1.41 -7.33
N GLY A 64 -8.48 0.47 -7.14
CA GLY A 64 -7.94 -0.37 -8.21
C GLY A 64 -6.67 0.19 -8.87
N ALA A 65 -6.27 1.42 -8.55
CA ALA A 65 -5.01 1.98 -9.03
C ALA A 65 -3.79 1.44 -8.27
N VAL A 66 -2.60 1.71 -8.83
CA VAL A 66 -1.30 1.53 -8.17
C VAL A 66 -0.78 2.90 -7.73
N PHE A 67 -0.30 2.97 -6.49
CA PHE A 67 0.29 4.17 -5.89
C PHE A 67 1.79 3.95 -5.70
N ALA A 68 2.56 5.05 -5.67
CA ALA A 68 3.99 5.01 -5.35
C ALA A 68 4.33 6.15 -4.38
N CYS A 69 5.19 5.87 -3.40
CA CYS A 69 5.71 6.88 -2.46
C CYS A 69 7.16 6.58 -2.06
N THR A 70 7.80 7.55 -1.40
CA THR A 70 9.13 7.38 -0.80
C THR A 70 8.97 7.25 0.71
N PRO A 71 9.11 6.05 1.31
CA PRO A 71 8.81 5.82 2.72
C PRO A 71 9.95 6.18 3.68
N GLY A 72 11.07 6.70 3.18
CA GLY A 72 12.27 7.04 3.99
C GLY A 72 13.15 5.83 4.35
N VAL A 73 12.87 4.66 3.79
CA VAL A 73 13.66 3.42 3.95
C VAL A 73 13.82 2.71 2.62
N LYS A 74 14.76 1.77 2.55
CA LYS A 74 15.00 0.93 1.36
C LYS A 74 14.54 -0.50 1.60
N GLY A 75 14.06 -1.14 0.53
CA GLY A 75 13.75 -2.56 0.50
C GLY A 75 14.90 -3.43 0.02
N LEU A 76 14.55 -4.67 -0.32
CA LEU A 76 15.44 -5.66 -0.92
C LEU A 76 14.92 -6.06 -2.31
N PRO A 77 15.78 -6.55 -3.22
CA PRO A 77 15.35 -7.13 -4.48
C PRO A 77 14.41 -8.31 -4.27
N ALA A 78 13.47 -8.51 -5.20
CA ALA A 78 12.69 -9.74 -5.24
C ALA A 78 13.57 -10.93 -5.64
N PHE A 79 13.28 -12.09 -5.07
CA PHE A 79 13.94 -13.33 -5.46
C PHE A 79 13.34 -13.89 -6.74
N ALA A 80 14.19 -14.29 -7.68
CA ALA A 80 13.75 -14.97 -8.89
C ALA A 80 13.38 -16.44 -8.59
N TYR A 81 12.39 -16.96 -9.30
CA TYR A 81 12.08 -18.39 -9.29
C TYR A 81 13.25 -19.19 -9.89
N ALA A 82 13.58 -20.33 -9.29
CA ALA A 82 14.82 -21.08 -9.58
C ALA A 82 14.67 -22.23 -10.61
N GLY A 83 13.45 -22.52 -11.09
CA GLY A 83 13.18 -23.69 -11.94
C GLY A 83 12.36 -24.75 -11.24
#